data_AF-A0A3G4RRR7-F1
#
_entry.id   AF-A0A3G4RRR7-F1
#
_cell.length_a   1.000
_cell.length_b   1.000
_cell.length_c   1.000
_cell.angle_alpha   90.00
_cell.angle_beta   90.00
_cell.angle_gamma   90.00
#
_symmetry.space_group_name_H-M   'P 1'
#
loop_
_entity.id
_entity.type
_entity.pdbx_description
1 polymer ?
#
loop_
_entity_poly.entity_id
_entity_poly.type
_entity_poly.pdbx_seq_one_letter_code
_entity_poly.pdbx_strand_id
1 'polypeptide(L)'
;MGSCAAPSAKGDDKFITTDYLQQCRIDTSAPVIGEIYTHLMAIFSNFERNRNIERTRSGLAAARARGRVGGRKPSLSEDDIKQMKILLADPEMTVGAVAKRFNVSRMTIYRYTTKGNHSEKINDE
;
A
#
# COMPACT_ATOMS: atom_id res chain seq x y z
N MET A 1 -5.58 15.41 60.36
CA MET A 1 -4.41 16.29 60.18
C MET A 1 -3.78 15.94 58.84
N GLY A 2 -3.81 16.87 57.90
CA GLY A 2 -3.44 16.64 56.49
C GLY A 2 -3.99 17.80 55.67
N SER A 3 -3.34 18.95 55.81
CA SER A 3 -3.59 20.15 55.01
C SER A 3 -3.21 19.88 53.56
N CYS A 4 -4.17 19.86 52.65
CA CYS A 4 -3.93 20.22 51.26
C CYS A 4 -4.66 21.53 51.00
N ALA A 5 -3.87 22.61 51.07
CA ALA A 5 -4.27 23.91 50.59
C ALA A 5 -4.58 23.83 49.10
N ALA A 6 -5.82 24.15 48.71
CA ALA A 6 -6.11 24.49 47.32
C ALA A 6 -5.56 25.90 47.06
N PRO A 7 -4.82 26.14 45.96
CA PRO A 7 -4.43 27.49 45.61
C PRO A 7 -5.70 28.27 45.25
N SER A 8 -5.92 29.36 45.98
CA SER A 8 -6.86 30.40 45.58
C SER A 8 -6.29 31.06 44.32
N ALA A 9 -6.88 30.75 43.17
CA ALA A 9 -6.70 31.53 41.96
C ALA A 9 -8.09 32.01 41.53
N LYS A 10 -8.30 33.30 41.75
CA LYS A 10 -9.37 34.12 41.20
C LYS A 10 -9.29 34.05 39.67
N GLY A 11 -10.43 33.85 39.00
CA GLY A 11 -10.52 33.89 37.55
C GLY A 11 -11.74 33.13 37.07
N ASP A 12 -12.64 33.85 36.43
CA ASP A 12 -13.98 33.43 36.02
C ASP A 12 -13.99 32.48 34.81
N ASP A 13 -13.41 31.28 34.95
CA ASP A 13 -13.33 30.31 33.84
C ASP A 13 -14.15 29.04 34.10
N LYS A 14 -15.28 29.16 34.81
CA LYS A 14 -16.20 28.04 35.13
C LYS A 14 -17.00 27.48 33.94
N PHE A 15 -16.64 27.80 32.70
CA PHE A 15 -17.41 27.38 31.51
C PHE A 15 -16.68 26.44 30.55
N ILE A 16 -15.38 26.14 30.73
CA ILE A 16 -14.62 25.49 29.64
C ILE A 16 -14.01 24.11 30.00
N THR A 17 -13.96 23.66 31.26
CA THR A 17 -13.09 22.51 31.60
C THR A 17 -13.75 21.17 31.90
N THR A 18 -15.08 21.00 31.87
CA THR A 18 -15.67 19.68 32.18
C THR A 18 -16.90 19.24 31.38
N ASP A 19 -17.43 20.07 30.48
CA ASP A 19 -18.65 19.73 29.70
C ASP A 19 -18.36 19.35 28.23
N TYR A 20 -17.11 19.44 27.77
CA TYR A 20 -16.74 19.14 26.38
C TYR A 20 -16.59 17.64 26.07
N LEU A 21 -16.64 16.77 27.08
CA LEU A 21 -16.47 15.32 26.92
C LEU A 21 -17.76 14.53 27.09
N GLN A 22 -18.90 15.21 27.22
CA GLN A 22 -20.17 14.55 27.41
C GLN A 22 -21.23 15.20 26.52
N GLN A 23 -21.40 14.66 25.31
CA GLN A 23 -22.71 14.22 24.82
C GLN A 23 -22.65 13.87 23.32
N CYS A 24 -22.39 12.61 23.02
CA CYS A 24 -22.96 11.90 21.86
C CYS A 24 -23.03 10.43 22.25
N ARG A 25 -23.95 10.10 23.17
CA ARG A 25 -24.34 8.71 23.40
C ARG A 25 -25.14 8.26 22.19
N ILE A 26 -24.44 7.87 21.13
CA ILE A 26 -25.06 7.36 19.92
C ILE A 26 -25.45 5.93 20.19
N ASP A 27 -26.73 5.76 20.48
CA ASP A 27 -27.31 4.45 20.72
C ASP A 27 -27.61 3.77 19.37
N THR A 28 -26.69 2.90 18.94
CA THR A 28 -26.85 2.11 17.72
C THR A 28 -27.87 0.99 17.85
N SER A 29 -28.45 0.78 19.05
CA SER A 29 -29.51 -0.21 19.27
C SER A 29 -30.91 0.35 19.03
N ALA A 30 -31.05 1.67 18.82
CA ALA A 30 -32.30 2.29 18.39
C ALA A 30 -32.59 1.96 16.90
N PRO A 31 -33.78 1.42 16.56
CA PRO A 31 -34.02 0.79 15.25
C PRO A 31 -33.86 1.75 14.06
N VAL A 32 -34.37 2.98 14.14
CA VAL A 32 -34.32 3.93 13.01
C VAL A 32 -33.10 4.85 13.09
N ILE A 33 -32.82 5.41 14.27
CA ILE A 33 -31.74 6.39 14.46
C ILE A 33 -30.36 5.71 14.39
N GLY A 34 -30.23 4.51 14.98
CA GLY A 34 -28.99 3.73 14.93
C GLY A 34 -28.66 3.26 13.52
N GLU A 35 -29.67 2.82 12.75
CA GLU A 35 -29.50 2.45 11.35
C GLU A 35 -29.02 3.64 10.50
N ILE A 36 -29.71 4.79 10.56
CA ILE A 36 -29.29 5.99 9.83
C ILE A 36 -27.86 6.41 10.20
N TYR A 37 -27.52 6.39 11.50
CA TYR A 37 -26.19 6.75 11.96
C TYR A 37 -25.11 5.81 11.41
N THR A 38 -25.33 4.50 11.48
CA THR A 38 -24.38 3.50 10.98
C THR A 38 -24.17 3.62 9.48
N HIS A 39 -25.23 3.86 8.70
CA HIS A 39 -25.10 4.14 7.26
C HIS A 39 -24.32 5.42 6.97
N LEU A 40 -24.58 6.50 7.70
CA LEU A 40 -23.86 7.76 7.53
C LEU A 40 -22.36 7.57 7.81
N MET A 41 -22.01 6.88 8.89
CA MET A 41 -20.63 6.58 9.23
C MET A 41 -19.96 5.67 8.19
N ALA A 42 -20.69 4.70 7.63
CA ALA A 42 -20.18 3.86 6.55
C ALA A 42 -19.89 4.69 5.28
N ILE A 43 -20.77 5.63 4.93
CA ILE A 43 -20.58 6.55 3.79
C ILE A 43 -19.33 7.41 4.01
N PHE A 44 -19.16 8.00 5.21
CA PHE A 44 -17.98 8.80 5.53
C PHE A 44 -16.69 7.97 5.46
N SER A 45 -16.70 6.77 6.02
CA SER A 45 -15.54 5.86 5.98
C SER A 45 -15.14 5.53 4.53
N ASN A 46 -16.11 5.28 3.66
CA ASN A 46 -15.87 5.04 2.24
C ASN A 46 -15.35 6.28 1.52
N PHE A 47 -15.91 7.46 1.83
CA PHE A 47 -15.48 8.73 1.26
C PHE A 47 -14.01 9.03 1.60
N GLU A 48 -13.61 8.88 2.86
CA GLU A 48 -12.23 9.11 3.29
C GLU A 48 -11.25 8.14 2.62
N ARG A 49 -11.62 6.86 2.53
CA ARG A 49 -10.83 5.85 1.82
C ARG A 49 -10.65 6.23 0.35
N ASN A 50 -11.72 6.61 -0.34
CA ASN A 50 -11.67 7.01 -1.74
C ASN A 50 -10.80 8.25 -1.94
N ARG A 51 -10.90 9.24 -1.06
CA ARG A 51 -10.06 10.44 -1.10
C ARG A 51 -8.58 10.12 -0.89
N ASN A 52 -8.24 9.18 -0.01
CA ASN A 52 -6.87 8.73 0.19
C ASN A 52 -6.31 7.95 -1.02
N ILE A 53 -7.14 7.12 -1.65
CA ILE A 53 -6.79 6.43 -2.90
C ILE A 53 -6.49 7.44 -4.00
N GLU A 54 -7.32 8.47 -4.16
CA GLU A 54 -7.14 9.49 -5.18
C GLU A 54 -5.84 10.29 -4.99
N ARG A 55 -5.52 10.66 -3.74
CA ARG A 55 -4.24 11.28 -3.40
C ARG A 55 -3.04 10.38 -3.72
N THR A 56 -3.17 9.07 -3.48
CA THR A 56 -2.11 8.11 -3.80
C THR A 56 -1.93 7.97 -5.31
N ARG A 57 -3.03 7.90 -6.07
CA ARG A 57 -3.01 7.79 -7.53
C ARG A 57 -2.41 9.02 -8.19
N SER A 58 -2.81 10.21 -7.79
CA SER A 58 -2.23 11.47 -8.27
C SER A 58 -0.73 11.57 -7.95
N GLY A 59 -0.32 11.18 -6.74
CA GLY A 59 1.10 11.11 -6.36
C GLY A 59 1.90 10.12 -7.22
N LEU A 60 1.36 8.92 -7.47
CA LEU A 60 1.97 7.92 -8.35
C LEU A 60 2.05 8.39 -9.79
N ALA A 61 1.00 9.05 -10.31
CA ALA A 61 0.99 9.63 -11.66
C ALA A 61 2.08 10.69 -11.80
N ALA A 62 2.18 11.61 -10.84
CA ALA A 62 3.24 12.63 -10.82
C ALA A 62 4.64 12.00 -10.72
N ALA A 63 4.81 10.93 -9.94
CA ALA A 63 6.09 10.23 -9.84
C ALA A 63 6.45 9.51 -11.16
N ARG A 64 5.48 8.90 -11.84
CA ARG A 64 5.66 8.29 -13.16
C ARG A 64 6.01 9.31 -14.23
N ALA A 65 5.37 10.49 -14.21
CA ALA A 65 5.70 11.59 -15.12
C ALA A 65 7.14 12.08 -14.94
N ARG A 66 7.70 11.97 -13.72
CA ARG A 66 9.14 12.22 -13.44
C ARG A 66 10.06 11.04 -13.79
N GLY A 67 9.54 9.98 -14.44
CA GLY A 67 10.32 8.81 -14.85
C GLY A 67 10.52 7.73 -13.79
N ARG A 68 9.87 7.81 -12.62
CA ARG A 68 9.97 6.75 -11.61
C ARG A 68 9.14 5.54 -12.01
N VAL A 69 9.82 4.45 -12.38
CA VAL A 69 9.20 3.12 -12.56
C VAL A 69 9.07 2.46 -11.18
N GLY A 70 7.85 2.43 -10.64
CA GLY A 70 7.55 1.77 -9.37
C GLY A 70 7.63 0.23 -9.45
N GLY A 71 7.37 -0.46 -8.33
CA GLY A 71 7.33 -1.92 -8.25
C GLY A 71 8.60 -2.57 -7.70
N ARG A 72 8.64 -3.91 -7.72
CA ARG A 72 9.79 -4.70 -7.26
C ARG A 72 10.89 -4.67 -8.31
N LYS A 73 12.13 -4.38 -7.89
CA LYS A 73 13.30 -4.45 -8.78
C LYS A 73 13.45 -5.87 -9.37
N PRO A 74 13.80 -6.01 -10.66
CA PRO A 74 14.12 -7.30 -11.25
C PRO A 74 15.18 -8.05 -10.44
N SER A 75 15.07 -9.37 -10.37
CA SER A 75 16.03 -10.21 -9.64
C SER A 75 17.35 -10.43 -10.37
N LEU A 76 17.38 -10.17 -11.68
CA LEU A 76 18.55 -10.30 -12.55
C LEU A 76 18.79 -8.97 -13.27
N SER A 77 20.06 -8.60 -13.42
CA SER A 77 20.50 -7.49 -14.26
C SER A 77 20.30 -7.80 -15.75
N GLU A 78 20.32 -6.79 -16.61
CA GLU A 78 20.28 -6.98 -18.06
C GLU A 78 21.46 -7.82 -18.56
N ASP A 79 22.64 -7.63 -17.98
CA ASP A 79 23.82 -8.42 -18.34
C ASP A 79 23.72 -9.86 -17.85
N ASP A 80 23.13 -10.08 -16.68
CA ASP A 80 22.83 -11.43 -16.18
C ASP A 80 21.84 -12.15 -17.10
N ILE A 81 20.85 -11.43 -17.64
CA ILE A 81 19.88 -11.99 -18.59
C ILE A 81 20.58 -12.41 -19.88
N LYS A 82 21.52 -11.60 -20.40
CA LYS A 82 22.31 -11.95 -21.60
C LYS A 82 23.16 -13.19 -21.34
N GLN A 83 23.89 -13.22 -20.24
CA GLN A 83 24.72 -14.37 -19.86
C GLN A 83 23.88 -15.63 -19.65
N MET A 84 22.74 -15.52 -18.99
CA MET A 84 21.79 -16.62 -18.80
C MET A 84 21.28 -17.17 -20.14
N LYS A 85 20.97 -16.31 -21.12
CA LYS A 85 20.55 -16.74 -22.46
C LYS A 85 21.65 -17.50 -23.20
N ILE A 86 22.91 -17.05 -23.09
CA ILE A 86 24.06 -17.74 -23.68
C ILE A 86 24.23 -19.12 -23.03
N LEU A 87 24.21 -19.19 -21.70
CA LEU A 87 24.36 -20.46 -20.96
C LEU A 87 23.22 -21.45 -21.21
N LEU A 88 22.03 -20.98 -21.62
CA LEU A 88 20.90 -21.82 -21.98
C LEU A 88 20.93 -22.29 -23.44
N ALA A 89 21.77 -21.69 -24.29
CA ALA A 89 21.96 -22.12 -25.67
C ALA A 89 22.88 -23.35 -25.77
N ASP A 90 23.74 -23.56 -24.76
CA ASP A 90 24.60 -24.73 -24.67
C ASP A 90 23.76 -25.99 -24.35
N PRO A 91 23.79 -27.04 -25.21
CA PRO A 91 22.96 -28.24 -25.03
C PRO A 91 23.33 -29.08 -23.81
N GLU A 92 24.54 -28.90 -23.27
CA GLU A 92 25.03 -29.60 -22.07
C GLU A 92 24.56 -28.98 -20.75
N MET A 93 24.00 -27.76 -20.78
CA MET A 93 23.68 -27.02 -19.57
C MET A 93 22.22 -27.22 -19.15
N THR A 94 22.00 -27.68 -17.92
CA THR A 94 20.64 -27.83 -17.37
C THR A 94 20.11 -26.52 -16.79
N VAL A 95 18.80 -26.26 -16.94
CA VAL A 95 18.11 -25.11 -16.33
C VAL A 95 18.32 -25.04 -14.81
N GLY A 96 18.46 -26.20 -14.15
CA GLY A 96 18.76 -26.30 -12.73
C GLY A 96 20.16 -25.82 -12.35
N ALA A 97 21.17 -26.09 -13.18
CA ALA A 97 22.53 -25.62 -12.97
C ALA A 97 22.63 -24.09 -13.14
N VAL A 98 21.98 -23.55 -14.17
CA VAL A 98 21.91 -22.10 -14.40
C VAL A 98 21.21 -21.38 -13.24
N ALA A 99 20.10 -21.93 -12.75
CA ALA A 99 19.34 -21.37 -11.62
C ALA A 99 20.20 -21.25 -10.34
N LYS A 100 20.99 -22.28 -10.05
CA LYS A 100 21.92 -22.28 -8.90
C LYS A 100 23.01 -21.22 -9.07
N ARG A 101 23.57 -21.06 -10.28
CA ARG A 101 24.65 -20.10 -10.55
C ARG A 101 24.23 -18.65 -10.31
N PHE A 102 23.00 -18.29 -10.71
CA PHE A 102 22.45 -16.95 -10.48
C PHE A 102 21.69 -16.81 -9.14
N ASN A 103 21.68 -17.85 -8.30
CA ASN A 103 20.94 -17.89 -7.04
C ASN A 103 19.45 -17.50 -7.18
N VAL A 104 18.80 -17.99 -8.25
CA VAL A 104 17.38 -17.76 -8.53
C VAL A 104 16.61 -19.06 -8.64
N SER A 105 15.30 -19.00 -8.47
CA SER A 105 14.44 -20.17 -8.70
C SER A 105 14.39 -20.54 -10.20
N ARG A 106 14.18 -21.83 -10.51
CA ARG A 106 13.90 -22.28 -11.89
C ARG A 106 12.75 -21.50 -12.54
N MET A 107 11.73 -21.17 -11.75
CA MET A 107 10.60 -20.33 -12.20
C MET A 107 11.02 -18.92 -12.61
N THR A 108 12.07 -18.38 -12.00
CA THR A 108 12.61 -17.08 -12.40
C THR A 108 13.26 -17.15 -13.78
N ILE A 109 14.00 -18.22 -14.08
CA ILE A 109 14.54 -18.43 -15.43
C ILE A 109 13.40 -18.57 -16.45
N TYR A 110 12.43 -19.43 -16.17
CA TYR A 110 11.29 -19.62 -17.08
C TYR A 110 10.52 -18.33 -17.34
N ARG A 111 10.39 -17.45 -16.34
CA ARG A 111 9.74 -16.14 -16.50
C ARG A 111 10.46 -15.25 -17.52
N TYR A 112 11.79 -15.34 -17.65
CA TYR A 112 12.56 -14.57 -18.62
C TYR A 112 12.61 -15.22 -20.00
N THR A 113 12.53 -16.55 -20.10
CA THR A 113 12.50 -17.26 -21.40
C THR A 113 11.12 -17.20 -22.05
N THR A 114 10.04 -17.38 -21.29
CA THR A 114 8.66 -17.32 -21.80
C THR A 114 8.20 -15.91 -22.14
N LYS A 115 8.67 -14.88 -21.42
CA LYS A 115 8.32 -13.47 -21.71
C LYS A 115 8.81 -13.00 -23.08
N GLY A 116 9.93 -13.53 -23.58
CA GLY A 116 10.47 -13.14 -24.89
C GLY A 116 9.53 -13.48 -26.05
N ASN A 117 8.79 -14.59 -25.96
CA ASN A 117 7.98 -15.11 -27.05
C ASN A 117 6.62 -14.41 -27.23
N HIS A 118 6.16 -13.63 -26.24
CA HIS A 118 4.88 -12.91 -26.31
C HIS A 118 5.02 -11.43 -26.71
N SER A 119 6.20 -10.82 -26.54
CA SER A 119 6.42 -9.41 -26.90
C SER A 119 6.69 -9.19 -28.40
N GLU A 120 7.16 -10.20 -29.13
CA GLU A 120 7.38 -10.09 -30.59
C GLU A 120 6.07 -10.21 -31.39
N LYS A 121 5.05 -10.90 -30.88
CA LYS A 121 3.78 -11.13 -31.61
C LYS A 121 2.79 -9.95 -31.61
N ILE A 122 3.13 -8.81 -31.03
CA ILE A 122 2.23 -7.65 -30.91
C ILE A 122 2.51 -6.58 -31.98
N ASN A 123 3.61 -6.70 -32.75
CA ASN A 123 4.01 -5.69 -33.73
C ASN A 123 3.89 -6.13 -35.21
N ASP A 124 3.24 -7.26 -35.49
CA ASP A 124 3.08 -7.84 -36.84
C ASP A 124 1.65 -7.75 -37.41
N GLU A 125 0.82 -6.81 -36.95
CA GLU A 125 -0.52 -6.56 -37.53
C GLU A 125 -0.83 -5.05 -37.68
#